data_AF-A0A1W6LH24-F1
#
_entry.id   AF-A0A1W6LH24-F1
#
_cell.length_a   1.000
_cell.length_b   1.000
_cell.length_c   1.000
_cell.angle_alpha   90.00
_cell.angle_beta   90.00
_cell.angle_gamma   90.00
#
_symmetry.space_group_name_H-M   'P 1'
#
loop_
_entity.id
_entity.type
_entity.pdbx_description
1 polymer ?
#
loop_
_entity_poly.entity_id
_entity_poly.type
_entity_poly.pdbx_seq_one_letter_code
_entity_poly.pdbx_strand_id
1 'polypeptide(L)'
;MALAVGLATGCSAWRHTPEQKMAHELQALQQAVPQHVTDPARAARLSEAIRGLDTDLTEFRREFTTMREDLRAANARPDVTRPELEQLIDGYDTRRKALRTRVLARHAEMIAATTADEWAALAKHERKALSAAME
;
A
#
# COMPACT_ATOMS: atom_id res chain seq x y z
N MET A 1 8.50 -51.76 22.58
CA MET A 1 9.22 -50.63 21.97
C MET A 1 8.20 -49.83 21.17
N ALA A 2 7.65 -48.77 21.78
CA ALA A 2 6.67 -47.90 21.14
C ALA A 2 7.42 -46.63 20.67
N LEU A 3 7.55 -46.45 19.37
CA LEU A 3 8.04 -45.21 18.78
C LEU A 3 6.81 -44.39 18.38
N ALA A 4 6.39 -43.51 19.30
CA ALA A 4 5.47 -42.44 19.00
C ALA A 4 6.21 -41.41 18.13
N VAL A 5 5.94 -41.42 16.83
CA VAL A 5 6.35 -40.35 15.91
C VAL A 5 5.43 -39.17 16.20
N GLY A 6 5.91 -38.25 17.04
CA GLY A 6 5.28 -36.96 17.26
C GLY A 6 5.25 -36.18 15.95
N LEU A 7 4.06 -35.96 15.44
CA LEU A 7 3.78 -35.06 14.33
C LEU A 7 4.28 -33.66 14.72
N ALA A 8 5.35 -33.22 14.06
CA ALA A 8 5.75 -31.82 14.09
C ALA A 8 4.68 -31.00 13.37
N THR A 9 3.68 -30.52 14.10
CA THR A 9 2.82 -29.42 13.66
C THR A 9 3.63 -28.14 13.71
N GLY A 10 4.51 -27.97 12.72
CA GLY A 10 5.04 -26.66 12.37
C GLY A 10 3.87 -25.81 11.89
N CYS A 11 3.19 -25.12 12.80
CA CYS A 11 2.44 -23.91 12.46
C CYS A 11 3.46 -22.92 11.91
N SER A 12 3.73 -22.98 10.60
CA SER A 12 4.33 -21.88 9.90
C SER A 12 3.34 -20.73 10.03
N ALA A 13 3.61 -19.81 10.96
CA ALA A 13 2.89 -18.56 11.03
C ALA A 13 3.03 -17.92 9.64
N TRP A 14 1.94 -17.95 8.87
CA TRP A 14 1.87 -17.30 7.56
C TRP A 14 2.24 -15.82 7.77
N ARG A 15 3.47 -15.46 7.44
CA ARG A 15 3.93 -14.07 7.44
C ARG A 15 3.50 -13.49 6.11
N HIS A 16 2.41 -12.72 6.12
CA HIS A 16 1.99 -11.97 4.95
C HIS A 16 3.13 -11.05 4.49
N THR A 17 3.42 -11.03 3.19
CA THR A 17 4.30 -10.02 2.61
C THR A 17 3.67 -8.64 2.81
N PRO A 18 4.45 -7.54 2.77
CA PRO A 18 3.87 -6.21 2.90
C PRO A 18 2.79 -5.91 1.83
N GLU A 19 2.93 -6.43 0.60
CA GLU A 19 1.89 -6.39 -0.44
C GLU A 19 0.60 -7.06 0.04
N GLN A 20 0.71 -8.27 0.59
CA GLN A 20 -0.44 -9.04 1.06
C GLN A 20 -1.12 -8.35 2.25
N LYS A 21 -0.34 -7.76 3.17
CA LYS A 21 -0.88 -6.98 4.29
C LYS A 21 -1.63 -5.74 3.79
N MET A 22 -1.05 -5.01 2.84
CA MET A 22 -1.66 -3.82 2.24
C MET A 22 -2.98 -4.17 1.56
N ALA A 23 -2.99 -5.18 0.68
CA ALA A 23 -4.19 -5.64 -0.01
C ALA A 23 -5.26 -6.13 0.97
N HIS A 24 -4.86 -6.87 2.02
CA HIS A 24 -5.77 -7.33 3.06
C HIS A 24 -6.45 -6.17 3.79
N GLU A 25 -5.69 -5.14 4.19
CA GLU A 25 -6.24 -4.00 4.94
C GLU A 25 -7.11 -3.10 4.05
N LEU A 26 -6.79 -2.94 2.76
CA LEU A 26 -7.65 -2.24 1.80
C LEU A 26 -8.96 -3.00 1.55
N GLN A 27 -8.90 -4.33 1.44
CA GLN A 27 -10.09 -5.17 1.35
C GLN A 27 -10.94 -5.06 2.62
N ALA A 28 -10.33 -5.09 3.80
CA ALA A 28 -11.02 -4.92 5.07
C ALA A 28 -11.70 -3.55 5.17
N LEU A 29 -11.01 -2.49 4.75
CA LEU A 29 -11.57 -1.14 4.65
C LEU A 29 -12.80 -1.11 3.74
N GLN A 30 -12.70 -1.70 2.53
CA GLN A 30 -13.78 -1.78 1.55
C GLN A 30 -14.99 -2.55 2.08
N GLN A 31 -14.78 -3.62 2.86
CA GLN A 31 -15.83 -4.43 3.48
C GLN A 31 -16.49 -3.75 4.68
N ALA A 32 -15.78 -2.86 5.37
CA ALA A 32 -16.30 -2.10 6.50
C ALA A 32 -17.20 -0.92 6.06
N VAL A 33 -17.05 -0.42 4.83
CA VAL A 33 -17.87 0.68 4.29
C VAL A 33 -19.38 0.49 4.50
N PRO A 34 -20.04 -0.59 4.04
CA PRO A 34 -21.49 -0.75 4.21
C PRO A 34 -21.93 -0.96 5.66
N GLN A 35 -21.00 -1.26 6.57
CA GLN A 35 -21.30 -1.46 8.00
C GLN A 35 -21.38 -0.13 8.76
N HIS A 36 -20.67 0.89 8.28
CA HIS A 36 -20.54 2.18 8.95
C HIS A 36 -21.17 3.34 8.16
N VAL A 37 -21.16 3.28 6.83
CA VAL A 37 -21.70 4.35 5.96
C VAL A 37 -23.00 3.86 5.32
N THR A 38 -24.12 4.26 5.91
CA THR A 38 -25.47 3.81 5.48
C THR A 38 -26.01 4.56 4.27
N ASP A 39 -25.51 5.77 4.01
CA ASP A 39 -25.86 6.55 2.81
C ASP A 39 -25.20 5.91 1.58
N PRO A 40 -25.98 5.39 0.62
CA PRO A 40 -25.45 4.65 -0.53
C PRO A 40 -24.60 5.53 -1.46
N ALA A 41 -24.90 6.82 -1.59
CA ALA A 41 -24.15 7.73 -2.45
C ALA A 41 -22.80 8.11 -1.81
N ARG A 42 -22.75 8.26 -0.48
CA ARG A 42 -21.48 8.43 0.26
C ARG A 42 -20.65 7.15 0.24
N ALA A 43 -21.27 5.99 0.47
CA ALA A 43 -20.60 4.69 0.42
C ALA A 43 -19.97 4.40 -0.96
N ALA A 44 -20.66 4.74 -2.06
CA ALA A 44 -20.13 4.60 -3.41
C ALA A 44 -18.91 5.49 -3.65
N ARG A 45 -18.96 6.77 -3.24
CA ARG A 45 -17.82 7.71 -3.35
C ARG A 45 -16.62 7.24 -2.53
N LEU A 46 -16.86 6.81 -1.30
CA LEU A 46 -15.82 6.26 -0.43
C LEU A 46 -15.16 5.02 -1.06
N SER A 47 -15.97 4.11 -1.62
CA SER A 47 -15.48 2.91 -2.29
C SER A 47 -14.64 3.21 -3.55
N GLU A 48 -14.99 4.25 -4.30
CA GLU A 48 -14.17 4.73 -5.42
C GLU A 48 -12.83 5.28 -4.92
N ALA A 49 -12.83 6.09 -3.87
CA ALA A 49 -11.61 6.62 -3.29
C ALA A 49 -10.69 5.51 -2.73
N ILE A 50 -11.24 4.47 -2.12
CA ILE A 50 -10.49 3.29 -1.65
C ILE A 50 -9.84 2.53 -2.81
N ARG A 51 -10.58 2.30 -3.92
CA ARG A 51 -10.01 1.68 -5.14
C ARG A 51 -8.91 2.53 -5.77
N GLY A 52 -9.10 3.85 -5.78
CA GLY A 52 -8.08 4.80 -6.20
C GLY A 52 -6.82 4.70 -5.32
N LEU A 53 -7.00 4.62 -4.00
CA LEU A 53 -5.90 4.44 -3.06
C LEU A 53 -5.14 3.12 -3.28
N ASP A 54 -5.84 2.01 -3.50
CA ASP A 54 -5.21 0.72 -3.81
C ASP A 54 -4.30 0.80 -5.05
N THR A 55 -4.82 1.45 -6.10
CA THR A 55 -4.07 1.68 -7.34
C THR A 55 -2.82 2.53 -7.06
N ASP A 56 -2.97 3.65 -6.35
CA ASP A 56 -1.86 4.56 -6.05
C ASP A 56 -0.79 3.91 -5.15
N LEU A 57 -1.19 3.09 -4.16
CA LEU A 57 -0.25 2.39 -3.28
C LEU A 57 0.47 1.24 -4.00
N THR A 58 -0.23 0.51 -4.87
CA THR A 58 0.38 -0.51 -5.72
C THR A 58 1.41 0.10 -6.66
N GLU A 59 1.09 1.24 -7.29
CA GLU A 59 2.02 1.98 -8.13
C GLU A 59 3.24 2.47 -7.32
N PHE A 60 3.02 3.01 -6.12
CA PHE A 60 4.11 3.45 -5.23
C PHE A 60 5.13 2.35 -4.95
N ARG A 61 4.66 1.14 -4.62
CA ARG A 61 5.55 -0.02 -4.39
C ARG A 61 6.32 -0.41 -5.64
N ARG A 62 5.65 -0.37 -6.80
CA ARG A 62 6.27 -0.67 -8.09
C ARG A 62 7.39 0.32 -8.37
N GLU A 63 7.13 1.62 -8.25
CA GLU A 63 8.13 2.67 -8.47
C GLU A 63 9.34 2.53 -7.53
N PHE A 64 9.12 2.13 -6.28
CA PHE A 64 10.24 1.84 -5.36
C PHE A 64 11.07 0.63 -5.80
N THR A 65 10.42 -0.44 -6.23
CA THR A 65 11.11 -1.64 -6.74
C THR A 65 11.90 -1.32 -8.01
N THR A 66 11.28 -0.59 -8.94
CA THR A 66 11.92 -0.13 -10.18
C THR A 66 13.14 0.75 -9.89
N MET A 67 13.03 1.73 -8.99
CA MET A 67 14.19 2.56 -8.62
C MET A 67 15.35 1.73 -8.05
N ARG A 68 15.04 0.73 -7.23
CA ARG A 68 16.07 -0.17 -6.68
C ARG A 68 16.76 -0.98 -7.77
N GLU A 69 16.02 -1.45 -8.76
CA GLU A 69 16.54 -2.17 -9.92
C GLU A 69 17.37 -1.26 -10.83
N ASP A 70 16.89 -0.06 -11.12
CA ASP A 70 17.58 0.97 -11.91
C ASP A 70 18.92 1.35 -11.26
N LEU A 71 18.94 1.61 -9.95
CA LEU A 71 20.17 1.89 -9.20
C LEU A 71 21.13 0.70 -9.22
N ARG A 72 20.62 -0.53 -9.12
CA ARG A 72 21.46 -1.74 -9.20
C ARG A 72 22.08 -1.88 -10.58
N ALA A 73 21.32 -1.64 -11.64
CA ALA A 73 21.79 -1.69 -13.02
C ALA A 73 22.84 -0.58 -13.28
N ALA A 74 22.58 0.64 -12.81
CA ALA A 74 23.52 1.75 -12.89
C ALA A 74 24.84 1.44 -12.17
N ASN A 75 24.79 0.89 -10.95
CA ASN A 75 26.00 0.51 -10.19
C ASN A 75 26.80 -0.64 -10.83
N ALA A 76 26.17 -1.47 -11.67
CA ALA A 76 26.87 -2.54 -12.38
C ALA A 76 27.62 -2.03 -13.62
N ARG A 77 27.34 -0.80 -14.07
CA ARG A 77 28.01 -0.17 -15.22
C ARG A 77 29.27 0.56 -14.76
N PRO A 78 30.47 0.21 -15.28
CA PRO A 78 31.72 0.86 -14.87
C PRO A 78 31.86 2.30 -15.38
N ASP A 79 31.04 2.70 -16.36
CA ASP A 79 31.07 3.98 -17.04
C ASP A 79 29.92 4.92 -16.62
N VAL A 80 29.11 4.55 -15.62
CA VAL A 80 27.99 5.39 -15.20
C VAL A 80 28.47 6.74 -14.70
N THR A 81 27.92 7.80 -15.27
CA THR A 81 28.29 9.17 -14.95
C THR A 81 27.42 9.72 -13.82
N ARG A 82 27.95 10.72 -13.11
CA ARG A 82 27.19 11.43 -12.08
C ARG A 82 25.88 12.06 -12.61
N PRO A 83 25.85 12.71 -13.79
CA PRO A 83 24.61 13.23 -14.35
C PRO A 83 23.56 12.15 -14.65
N GLU A 84 23.96 10.96 -15.10
CA GLU A 84 23.01 9.84 -15.30
C GLU A 84 22.38 9.40 -13.97
N LEU A 85 23.16 9.30 -12.90
CA LEU A 85 22.64 8.97 -11.57
C LEU A 85 21.70 10.05 -11.02
N GLU A 86 22.07 11.32 -11.18
CA GLU A 86 21.23 12.45 -10.78
C GLU A 86 19.89 12.42 -11.52
N GLN A 87 19.90 12.16 -12.83
CA GLN A 87 18.67 12.03 -13.63
C GLN A 87 17.77 10.88 -13.17
N LEU A 88 18.35 9.73 -12.81
CA LEU A 88 17.58 8.59 -12.27
C LEU A 88 16.90 8.97 -10.95
N ILE A 89 17.65 9.60 -10.04
CA ILE A 89 17.15 10.04 -8.73
C ILE A 89 16.05 11.10 -8.88
N ASP A 90 16.28 12.12 -9.70
CA ASP A 90 15.31 13.21 -9.93
C ASP A 90 14.02 12.69 -10.58
N GLY A 91 14.16 11.74 -11.51
CA GLY A 91 13.03 11.06 -12.14
C GLY A 91 12.18 10.30 -11.12
N TYR A 92 12.82 9.50 -10.25
CA TYR A 92 12.13 8.80 -9.17
C TYR A 92 11.47 9.78 -8.19
N ASP A 93 12.17 10.83 -7.78
CA ASP A 93 11.65 11.81 -6.82
C ASP A 93 10.43 12.56 -7.35
N THR A 94 10.42 12.87 -8.65
CA THR A 94 9.27 13.48 -9.34
C THR A 94 8.05 12.56 -9.28
N ARG A 95 8.23 11.27 -9.64
CA ARG A 95 7.14 10.28 -9.61
C ARG A 95 6.64 10.03 -8.18
N ARG A 96 7.56 9.90 -7.21
CA ARG A 96 7.25 9.73 -5.79
C ARG A 96 6.45 10.89 -5.22
N LYS A 97 6.80 12.13 -5.55
CA LYS A 97 6.04 13.32 -5.14
C LYS A 97 4.63 13.32 -5.74
N ALA A 98 4.51 13.01 -7.03
CA ALA A 98 3.21 12.93 -7.70
C ALA A 98 2.30 11.86 -7.06
N LEU A 99 2.84 10.67 -6.80
CA LEU A 99 2.14 9.59 -6.10
C LEU A 99 1.68 10.00 -4.71
N ARG A 100 2.56 10.63 -3.91
CA ARG A 100 2.20 11.10 -2.57
C ARG A 100 1.05 12.12 -2.61
N THR A 101 1.06 13.02 -3.58
CA THR A 101 -0.03 13.98 -3.79
C THR A 101 -1.35 13.26 -4.07
N ARG A 102 -1.35 12.23 -4.92
CA ARG A 102 -2.56 11.43 -5.19
C ARG A 102 -3.05 10.68 -3.96
N VAL A 103 -2.16 10.02 -3.22
CA VAL A 103 -2.51 9.33 -1.95
C VAL A 103 -3.17 10.31 -0.95
N LEU A 104 -2.62 11.52 -0.79
CA LEU A 104 -3.20 12.54 0.08
C LEU A 104 -4.56 13.03 -0.42
N ALA A 105 -4.73 13.15 -1.75
CA ALA A 105 -6.03 13.48 -2.33
C ALA A 105 -7.07 12.39 -2.04
N ARG A 106 -6.71 11.11 -2.20
CA ARG A 106 -7.59 9.97 -1.85
C ARG A 106 -7.97 9.97 -0.38
N HIS A 107 -7.01 10.21 0.51
CA HIS A 107 -7.26 10.37 1.94
C HIS A 107 -8.30 11.47 2.22
N ALA A 108 -8.12 12.65 1.61
CA ALA A 108 -9.06 13.75 1.76
C ALA A 108 -10.45 13.43 1.19
N GLU A 109 -10.53 12.74 0.04
CA GLU A 109 -11.78 12.26 -0.56
C GLU A 109 -12.53 11.31 0.39
N MET A 110 -11.81 10.37 1.03
CA MET A 110 -12.41 9.44 1.99
C MET A 110 -12.94 10.15 3.24
N ILE A 111 -12.19 11.12 3.78
CA ILE A 111 -12.65 11.96 4.90
C ILE A 111 -13.90 12.75 4.48
N ALA A 112 -13.89 13.38 3.30
CA ALA A 112 -15.02 14.17 2.82
C ALA A 112 -16.28 13.32 2.54
N ALA A 113 -16.12 12.02 2.27
CA ALA A 113 -17.23 11.09 2.08
C ALA A 113 -17.81 10.52 3.38
N THR A 114 -17.20 10.82 4.54
CA THR A 114 -17.56 10.24 5.84
C THR A 114 -17.89 11.32 6.88
N THR A 115 -18.65 10.96 7.91
CA THR A 115 -18.69 11.73 9.16
C THR A 115 -17.45 11.44 10.01
N ALA A 116 -17.22 12.23 11.05
CA ALA A 116 -16.10 12.00 11.96
C ALA A 116 -16.14 10.61 12.62
N ASP A 117 -17.33 10.16 13.06
CA ASP A 117 -17.50 8.86 13.72
C ASP A 117 -17.33 7.69 12.73
N GLU A 118 -17.88 7.84 11.52
CA GLU A 118 -17.69 6.88 10.42
C GLU A 118 -16.20 6.75 10.07
N TRP A 119 -15.50 7.88 9.93
CA TRP A 119 -14.06 7.89 9.65
C TRP A 119 -13.25 7.24 10.77
N ALA A 120 -13.56 7.53 12.04
CA ALA A 120 -12.87 6.96 13.18
C ALA A 120 -12.93 5.42 13.19
N ALA A 121 -14.06 4.84 12.77
CA ALA A 121 -14.23 3.39 12.64
C ALA A 121 -13.38 2.79 11.50
N LEU A 122 -13.19 3.53 10.40
CA LEU A 122 -12.54 3.05 9.18
C LEU A 122 -11.03 3.32 9.13
N ALA A 123 -10.58 4.45 9.68
CA ALA A 123 -9.21 4.99 9.53
C ALA A 123 -8.11 4.03 10.01
N LYS A 124 -8.44 3.07 10.90
CA LYS A 124 -7.48 2.05 11.34
C LYS A 124 -6.99 1.20 10.18
N HIS A 125 -7.87 0.81 9.26
CA HIS A 125 -7.51 -0.03 8.12
C HIS A 125 -6.65 0.74 7.12
N GLU A 126 -7.04 1.98 6.81
CA GLU A 126 -6.24 2.87 5.97
C GLU A 126 -4.82 3.04 6.51
N ARG A 127 -4.67 3.40 7.80
CA ARG A 127 -3.33 3.58 8.41
C ARG A 127 -2.47 2.34 8.28
N LYS A 128 -3.04 1.15 8.46
CA LYS A 128 -2.28 -0.09 8.32
C LYS A 128 -1.91 -0.38 6.85
N ALA A 129 -2.80 -0.11 5.91
CA ALA A 129 -2.49 -0.22 4.48
C ALA A 129 -1.34 0.71 4.09
N LEU A 130 -1.37 1.97 4.54
CA LEU A 130 -0.30 2.94 4.32
C LEU A 130 1.02 2.47 4.93
N SER A 131 1.02 2.00 6.18
CA SER A 131 2.23 1.46 6.82
C SER A 131 2.79 0.27 6.05
N ALA A 132 1.94 -0.67 5.64
CA ALA A 132 2.36 -1.84 4.86
C ALA A 132 2.93 -1.44 3.48
N ALA A 133 2.43 -0.37 2.86
CA ALA A 133 2.97 0.14 1.59
C ALA A 133 4.38 0.74 1.71
N MET A 134 4.81 1.11 2.92
CA MET A 134 6.13 1.69 3.20
C MET A 134 7.14 0.69 3.77
N GLU A 135 6.72 -0.55 4.05
CA GLU A 135 7.58 -1.69 4.42
C GLU A 135 8.20 -2.35 3.17
#